data_AF-A0A1B9D6Q0-F1
#
_entry.id   AF-A0A1B9D6Q0-F1
#
_cell.length_a   1.000
_cell.length_b   1.000
_cell.length_c   1.000
_cell.angle_alpha   90.00
_cell.angle_beta   90.00
_cell.angle_gamma   90.00
#
_symmetry.space_group_name_H-M   'P 1'
#
loop_
_entity.id
_entity.type
_entity.pdbx_description
1 polymer ?
#
loop_
_entity_poly.entity_id
_entity_poly.type
_entity_poly.pdbx_seq_one_letter_code
_entity_poly.pdbx_strand_id
1 'polypeptide(L)'
;MPTDSADAPSPCWSDQIAVTASPTQAAVGHRSSTLVFSLAGGAEPCTLTGYPGVDSGSGGPLIHAQHTPRGYMGGLPGGADVPPTVILSLSTQAQAVVESMAIDANGEPCPTYTDLLVNPPDTTVVLTVPAVIDACTLQVHPVTPV
;
A
#
# COMPACT_ATOMS: atom_id res chain seq x y z
N MET A 1 -25.69 -6.83 -33.60
CA MET A 1 -25.45 -5.73 -32.64
C MET A 1 -23.97 -5.82 -32.26
N PRO A 2 -23.14 -4.79 -32.51
CA PRO A 2 -21.80 -4.79 -31.94
C PRO A 2 -21.95 -4.72 -30.43
N THR A 3 -21.24 -5.58 -29.70
CA THR A 3 -21.15 -5.50 -28.24
C THR A 3 -20.45 -4.20 -27.90
N ASP A 4 -21.12 -3.31 -27.16
CA ASP A 4 -20.47 -2.23 -26.43
C ASP A 4 -19.33 -2.85 -25.63
N SER A 5 -18.09 -2.60 -26.04
CA SER A 5 -16.97 -2.68 -25.12
C SER A 5 -17.25 -1.58 -24.11
N ALA A 6 -17.85 -1.93 -22.97
CA ALA A 6 -17.89 -1.02 -21.84
C ALA A 6 -16.45 -0.56 -21.61
N ASP A 7 -16.21 0.73 -21.81
CA ASP A 7 -14.89 1.33 -21.70
C ASP A 7 -14.40 1.04 -20.27
N ALA A 8 -13.30 0.29 -20.15
CA ALA A 8 -12.76 -0.03 -18.84
C ALA A 8 -12.37 1.29 -18.14
N PRO A 9 -12.61 1.44 -16.83
CA PRO A 9 -12.29 2.69 -16.15
C PRO A 9 -10.82 3.08 -16.35
N SER A 10 -10.58 4.36 -16.63
CA SER A 10 -9.22 4.87 -16.79
C SER A 10 -8.39 4.66 -15.52
N PRO A 11 -7.05 4.62 -15.60
CA PRO A 11 -6.19 4.63 -14.42
C PRO A 11 -6.54 5.80 -13.49
N CYS A 12 -6.38 5.59 -12.18
CA CYS A 12 -6.65 6.62 -11.18
C CYS A 12 -5.64 7.76 -11.25
N TRP A 13 -6.11 8.99 -11.07
CA TRP A 13 -5.31 10.19 -10.99
C TRP A 13 -5.07 10.57 -9.53
N SER A 14 -4.06 11.41 -9.29
CA SER A 14 -3.56 11.72 -7.94
C SER A 14 -4.63 12.24 -6.97
N ASP A 15 -5.55 13.08 -7.44
CA ASP A 15 -6.62 13.70 -6.64
C ASP A 15 -7.85 12.82 -6.43
N GLN A 16 -7.90 11.65 -7.08
CA GLN A 16 -9.03 10.73 -7.02
C GLN A 16 -8.89 9.69 -5.89
N ILE A 17 -7.75 9.64 -5.20
CA ILE A 17 -7.42 8.54 -4.29
C ILE A 17 -7.25 9.07 -2.86
N ALA A 18 -8.01 8.51 -1.93
CA ALA A 18 -7.79 8.64 -0.50
C ALA A 18 -7.14 7.36 0.04
N VAL A 19 -6.18 7.53 0.96
CA VAL A 19 -5.44 6.43 1.58
C VAL A 19 -5.61 6.49 3.09
N THR A 20 -5.92 5.35 3.69
CA THR A 20 -5.88 5.17 5.15
C THR A 20 -5.03 3.95 5.49
N ALA A 21 -4.62 3.82 6.76
CA ALA A 21 -3.85 2.69 7.23
C ALA A 21 -4.59 1.97 8.37
N SER A 22 -4.53 0.65 8.38
CA SER A 22 -5.02 -0.16 9.50
C SER A 22 -4.08 -0.05 10.71
N PRO A 23 -4.57 -0.35 11.93
CA PRO A 23 -3.69 -0.59 13.06
C PRO A 23 -2.63 -1.64 12.74
N THR A 24 -1.46 -1.48 13.33
CA THR A 24 -0.32 -2.37 13.09
C THR A 24 -0.54 -3.74 13.70
N GLN A 25 -0.23 -4.76 12.91
CA GLN A 25 -0.21 -6.16 13.30
C GLN A 25 1.23 -6.61 13.52
N ALA A 26 1.42 -7.65 14.32
CA ALA A 26 2.75 -8.15 14.67
C ALA A 26 2.78 -9.68 14.67
N ALA A 27 3.84 -10.25 14.10
CA ALA A 27 4.09 -11.68 14.14
C ALA A 27 5.58 -11.97 13.94
N VAL A 28 6.20 -12.74 14.86
CA VAL A 28 7.59 -13.24 14.75
C VAL A 28 8.60 -12.13 14.38
N GLY A 29 8.50 -10.96 15.01
CA GLY A 29 9.38 -9.82 14.75
C GLY A 29 8.97 -8.94 13.57
N HIS A 30 8.10 -9.42 12.69
CA HIS A 30 7.50 -8.61 11.64
C HIS A 30 6.45 -7.65 12.22
N ARG A 31 6.25 -6.54 11.53
CA ARG A 31 5.11 -5.64 11.67
C ARG A 31 4.47 -5.48 10.31
N SER A 32 3.15 -5.27 10.30
CA SER A 32 2.48 -4.80 9.10
C SER A 32 1.40 -3.79 9.39
N SER A 33 1.17 -2.91 8.42
CA SER A 33 -0.01 -2.08 8.35
C SER A 33 -0.59 -2.19 6.94
N THR A 34 -1.90 -2.40 6.85
CA THR A 34 -2.60 -2.47 5.57
C THR A 34 -3.02 -1.07 5.16
N LEU A 35 -2.49 -0.60 4.04
CA LEU A 35 -2.97 0.59 3.36
C LEU A 35 -4.27 0.25 2.63
N VAL A 36 -5.29 1.07 2.81
CA VAL A 36 -6.58 0.97 2.10
C VAL A 36 -6.72 2.16 1.18
N PHE A 37 -6.88 1.89 -0.11
CA PHE A 37 -7.09 2.85 -1.18
C PHE A 37 -8.58 2.90 -1.53
N SER A 38 -9.12 4.12 -1.57
CA SER A 38 -10.52 4.38 -1.87
C SER A 38 -10.66 5.59 -2.77
N LEU A 39 -11.79 5.73 -3.46
CA LEU A 39 -12.09 6.96 -4.18
C LEU A 39 -12.24 8.13 -3.20
N ALA A 40 -11.55 9.22 -3.49
CA ALA A 40 -11.84 10.51 -2.88
C ALA A 40 -13.27 10.93 -3.25
N GLY A 41 -13.95 11.64 -2.34
CA GLY A 41 -15.36 11.98 -2.50
C GLY A 41 -15.65 12.72 -3.81
N GLY A 42 -16.54 12.17 -4.64
CA GLY A 42 -16.94 12.77 -5.92
C GLY A 42 -16.07 12.40 -7.13
N ALA A 43 -15.05 11.55 -6.96
CA ALA A 43 -14.29 11.00 -8.08
C ALA A 43 -15.09 9.91 -8.83
N GLU A 44 -14.87 9.81 -10.14
CA GLU A 44 -15.38 8.72 -10.96
C GLU A 44 -14.58 7.43 -10.73
N PRO A 45 -15.18 6.24 -10.99
CA PRO A 45 -14.46 4.98 -10.93
C PRO A 45 -13.20 4.98 -11.78
N CYS A 46 -12.15 4.37 -11.26
CA CYS A 46 -10.83 4.32 -11.89
C CYS A 46 -10.09 3.02 -11.55
N THR A 47 -9.00 2.72 -12.25
CA THR A 47 -8.20 1.52 -12.04
C THR A 47 -6.90 1.80 -11.30
N LEU A 48 -6.52 0.89 -10.40
CA LEU A 48 -5.26 0.92 -9.65
C LEU A 48 -4.55 -0.43 -9.81
N THR A 49 -3.25 -0.41 -10.07
CA THR A 49 -2.43 -1.62 -10.25
C THR A 49 -0.98 -1.35 -9.84
N GLY A 50 -0.18 -2.40 -9.63
CA GLY A 50 1.22 -2.26 -9.26
C GLY A 50 1.44 -2.04 -7.76
N TYR A 51 2.46 -1.27 -7.41
CA TYR A 51 2.92 -1.05 -6.03
C TYR A 51 2.80 0.43 -5.69
N PRO A 52 2.29 0.79 -4.49
CA PRO A 52 2.44 2.14 -3.99
C PRO A 52 3.92 2.39 -3.64
N GLY A 53 4.40 3.60 -3.87
CA GLY A 53 5.62 4.06 -3.21
C GLY A 53 5.32 4.29 -1.73
N VAL A 54 6.19 3.81 -0.85
CA VAL A 54 6.04 4.00 0.60
C VAL A 54 7.39 4.33 1.21
N ASP A 55 7.44 5.45 1.93
CA ASP A 55 8.56 5.81 2.78
C ASP A 55 8.12 5.91 4.24
N SER A 56 9.04 5.71 5.16
CA SER A 56 8.80 6.01 6.57
C SER A 56 8.64 7.52 6.78
N GLY A 57 7.78 7.88 7.73
CA GLY A 57 7.54 9.25 8.13
C GLY A 57 8.35 9.68 9.34
N SER A 58 7.71 10.36 10.28
CA SER A 58 8.35 10.82 11.51
C SER A 58 8.65 9.66 12.46
N GLY A 59 9.85 9.62 13.05
CA GLY A 59 10.22 8.62 14.08
C GLY A 59 11.68 8.18 14.06
N GLY A 60 12.36 8.34 12.91
CA GLY A 60 13.74 7.93 12.73
C GLY A 60 14.30 8.37 11.38
N PRO A 61 15.43 7.79 10.94
CA PRO A 61 15.93 7.96 9.58
C PRO A 61 14.90 7.57 8.52
N LEU A 62 14.97 8.19 7.35
CA LEU A 62 14.11 7.83 6.23
C LEU A 62 14.41 6.41 5.74
N ILE A 63 13.37 5.59 5.61
CA ILE A 63 13.43 4.23 5.09
C ILE A 63 12.53 4.16 3.85
N HIS A 64 13.10 3.76 2.73
CA HIS A 64 12.37 3.51 1.50
C HIS A 64 11.91 2.06 1.44
N ALA A 65 10.61 1.84 1.26
CA ALA A 65 10.07 0.49 1.16
C ALA A 65 10.51 -0.19 -0.14
N GLN A 66 10.99 -1.43 -0.03
CA GLN A 66 11.29 -2.25 -1.19
C GLN A 66 10.00 -2.89 -1.74
N HIS A 67 9.80 -2.82 -3.04
CA HIS A 67 8.69 -3.52 -3.70
C HIS A 67 8.97 -5.03 -3.70
N THR A 68 8.11 -5.80 -3.04
CA THR A 68 8.22 -7.27 -3.02
C THR A 68 6.87 -7.89 -3.38
N PRO A 69 6.80 -8.87 -4.30
CA PRO A 69 5.53 -9.52 -4.64
C PRO A 69 4.82 -10.14 -3.43
N ARG A 70 5.60 -10.53 -2.43
CA ARG A 70 5.18 -11.25 -1.23
C ARG A 70 6.19 -11.09 -0.11
N GLY A 71 5.72 -11.22 1.12
CA GLY A 71 6.47 -11.19 2.37
C GLY A 71 5.85 -12.12 3.40
N TYR A 72 6.29 -12.02 4.65
CA TYR A 72 5.76 -12.84 5.74
C TYR A 72 4.31 -12.43 6.08
N MET A 73 4.02 -11.13 6.00
CA MET A 73 2.76 -10.52 6.41
C MET A 73 1.75 -10.39 5.26
N GLY A 74 2.12 -10.72 4.02
CA GLY A 74 1.16 -10.79 2.92
C GLY A 74 1.75 -10.63 1.51
N GLY A 75 0.94 -10.01 0.65
CA GLY A 75 1.22 -9.81 -0.76
C GLY A 75 0.45 -10.76 -1.67
N LEU A 76 0.97 -11.01 -2.86
CA LEU A 76 0.33 -11.85 -3.86
C LEU A 76 0.28 -13.33 -3.42
N PRO A 77 -0.79 -14.07 -3.80
CA PRO A 77 -0.86 -15.49 -3.54
C PRO A 77 0.28 -16.26 -4.23
N GLY A 78 0.60 -17.44 -3.71
CA GLY A 78 1.63 -18.31 -4.28
C GLY A 78 1.38 -18.61 -5.76
N GLY A 79 2.39 -18.40 -6.60
CA GLY A 79 2.32 -18.62 -8.04
C GLY A 79 1.83 -17.42 -8.87
N ALA A 80 1.41 -16.32 -8.24
CA ALA A 80 1.09 -15.07 -8.93
C ALA A 80 2.20 -14.03 -8.74
N ASP A 81 2.88 -13.63 -9.82
CA ASP A 81 3.95 -12.62 -9.79
C ASP A 81 3.55 -11.30 -10.48
N VAL A 82 2.36 -11.26 -11.06
CA VAL A 82 1.82 -10.07 -11.74
C VAL A 82 0.78 -9.42 -10.82
N PRO A 83 0.98 -8.14 -10.43
CA PRO A 83 -0.04 -7.37 -9.72
C PRO A 83 -1.37 -7.35 -10.47
N PRO A 84 -2.51 -7.56 -9.80
CA PRO A 84 -3.82 -7.41 -10.42
C PRO A 84 -4.11 -5.93 -10.72
N THR A 85 -5.13 -5.69 -11.56
CA THR A 85 -5.77 -4.39 -11.70
C THR A 85 -7.06 -4.38 -10.88
N VAL A 86 -7.19 -3.43 -9.97
CA VAL A 86 -8.36 -3.25 -9.12
C VAL A 86 -9.15 -2.03 -9.58
N ILE A 87 -10.48 -2.14 -9.66
CA ILE A 87 -11.36 -1.01 -9.93
C ILE A 87 -11.75 -0.37 -8.58
N LEU A 88 -11.38 0.89 -8.38
CA LEU A 88 -11.90 1.70 -7.29
C LEU A 88 -13.25 2.30 -7.68
N SER A 89 -14.23 2.17 -6.80
CA SER A 89 -15.58 2.71 -6.96
C SER A 89 -16.14 3.11 -5.59
N LEU A 90 -17.39 3.60 -5.56
CA LEU A 90 -18.07 3.87 -4.29
C LEU A 90 -18.27 2.61 -3.43
N SER A 91 -18.23 1.42 -4.03
CA SER A 91 -18.44 0.13 -3.35
C SER A 91 -17.20 -0.78 -3.34
N THR A 92 -16.12 -0.40 -4.02
CA THR A 92 -14.91 -1.23 -4.13
C THR A 92 -13.68 -0.42 -3.74
N GLN A 93 -12.86 -1.05 -2.92
CA GLN A 93 -11.58 -0.53 -2.43
C GLN A 93 -10.46 -1.47 -2.87
N ALA A 94 -9.23 -0.99 -2.77
CA ALA A 94 -8.05 -1.80 -2.92
C ALA A 94 -7.20 -1.72 -1.65
N GLN A 95 -6.29 -2.66 -1.48
CA GLN A 95 -5.38 -2.69 -0.34
C GLN A 95 -3.95 -3.01 -0.77
N ALA A 96 -2.98 -2.56 0.01
CA ALA A 96 -1.59 -3.00 -0.07
C ALA A 96 -1.04 -3.17 1.34
N VAL A 97 -0.21 -4.20 1.55
CA VAL A 97 0.41 -4.45 2.84
C VAL A 97 1.80 -3.82 2.86
N VAL A 98 2.06 -3.00 3.86
CA VAL A 98 3.40 -2.53 4.21
C VAL A 98 3.92 -3.44 5.33
N GLU A 99 5.09 -4.02 5.12
CA GLU A 99 5.73 -4.94 6.04
C GLU A 99 7.08 -4.39 6.51
N SER A 100 7.43 -4.63 7.77
CA SER A 100 8.72 -4.24 8.34
C SER A 100 9.22 -5.22 9.38
N MET A 101 10.48 -5.04 9.78
CA MET A 101 11.07 -5.69 10.94
C MET A 101 11.13 -4.74 12.13
N ALA A 102 10.64 -5.19 13.28
CA ALA A 102 10.70 -4.44 14.54
C ALA A 102 11.99 -4.66 15.35
N ILE A 103 12.84 -5.59 14.90
CA ILE A 103 14.12 -5.90 15.51
C ILE A 103 15.16 -5.96 14.39
N ASP A 104 16.33 -5.37 14.63
CA ASP A 104 17.42 -5.33 13.66
C ASP A 104 18.23 -6.64 13.63
N ALA A 105 19.30 -6.67 12.82
CA ALA A 105 20.16 -7.84 12.69
C ALA A 105 20.99 -8.16 13.96
N ASN A 106 21.14 -7.20 14.87
CA ASN A 106 21.85 -7.36 16.14
C ASN A 106 20.92 -7.77 17.29
N GLY A 107 19.60 -7.82 17.05
CA GLY A 107 18.60 -8.09 18.07
C GLY A 107 18.10 -6.85 18.81
N GLU A 108 18.42 -5.64 18.32
CA GLU A 108 18.02 -4.37 18.92
C GLU A 108 16.65 -3.92 18.39
N PRO A 109 15.83 -3.25 19.22
CA PRO A 109 14.53 -2.75 18.77
C PRO A 109 14.69 -1.63 17.74
N CYS A 110 13.85 -1.67 16.71
CA CYS A 110 13.80 -0.64 15.67
C CYS A 110 13.10 0.64 16.14
N PRO A 111 13.38 1.80 15.50
CA PRO A 111 12.61 3.01 15.73
C PRO A 111 11.12 2.83 15.42
N THR A 112 10.29 3.52 16.19
CA THR A 112 8.84 3.61 15.96
C THR A 112 8.52 4.85 15.14
N TYR A 113 7.85 4.66 14.00
CA TYR A 113 7.35 5.73 13.15
C TYR A 113 5.88 6.00 13.44
N THR A 114 5.43 7.24 13.24
CA THR A 114 4.05 7.67 13.50
C THR A 114 3.20 7.88 12.24
N ASP A 115 3.85 7.89 11.09
CA ASP A 115 3.24 8.10 9.79
C ASP A 115 4.06 7.43 8.68
N LEU A 116 3.40 7.20 7.55
CA LEU A 116 3.98 6.75 6.30
C LEU A 116 3.75 7.81 5.23
N LEU A 117 4.72 8.01 4.36
CA LEU A 117 4.59 8.84 3.17
C LEU A 117 4.24 7.90 2.01
N VAL A 118 3.02 8.02 1.48
CA VAL A 118 2.48 7.08 0.50
C VAL A 118 2.22 7.77 -0.83
N ASN A 119 2.81 7.22 -1.89
CA ASN A 119 2.48 7.52 -3.27
C ASN A 119 1.59 6.40 -3.82
N PRO A 120 0.30 6.64 -4.09
CA PRO A 120 -0.50 5.66 -4.82
C PRO A 120 0.16 5.26 -6.15
N PRO A 121 -0.01 4.02 -6.63
CA PRO A 121 0.61 3.57 -7.87
C PRO A 121 0.35 4.50 -9.05
N ASP A 122 1.38 4.74 -9.85
CA ASP A 122 1.36 5.58 -11.05
C ASP A 122 0.89 7.03 -10.82
N THR A 123 0.95 7.51 -9.59
CA THR A 123 0.67 8.91 -9.22
C THR A 123 1.94 9.64 -8.77
N THR A 124 1.89 10.97 -8.71
CA THR A 124 3.01 11.81 -8.26
C THR A 124 2.76 12.48 -6.92
N VAL A 125 1.55 12.35 -6.37
CA VAL A 125 1.21 12.90 -5.05
C VAL A 125 1.76 12.03 -3.94
N VAL A 126 2.31 12.66 -2.91
CA VAL A 126 2.70 12.02 -1.65
C VAL A 126 1.65 12.37 -0.61
N LEU A 127 1.06 11.35 0.02
CA LEU A 127 0.09 11.49 1.10
C LEU A 127 0.75 11.08 2.42
N THR A 128 0.68 11.94 3.44
CA THR A 128 1.07 11.56 4.80
C THR A 128 -0.08 10.80 5.44
N VAL A 129 0.13 9.51 5.69
CA VAL A 129 -0.87 8.59 6.24
C VAL A 129 -0.48 8.26 7.69
N PRO A 130 -1.30 8.62 8.69
CA PRO A 130 -1.05 8.25 10.08
C PRO A 130 -0.99 6.73 10.24
N ALA A 131 0.14 6.21 10.74
CA ALA A 131 0.37 4.78 10.94
C ALA A 131 1.53 4.58 11.94
N VAL A 132 1.28 3.87 13.04
CA VAL A 132 2.32 3.60 14.04
C VAL A 132 3.02 2.28 13.74
N ILE A 133 4.28 2.28 13.32
CA ILE A 133 4.99 1.05 12.93
C ILE A 133 6.46 1.06 13.38
N ASP A 134 6.94 -0.06 13.93
CA ASP A 134 8.36 -0.24 14.26
C ASP A 134 9.10 -0.75 13.01
N ALA A 135 10.15 -0.07 12.55
CA ALA A 135 10.81 -0.44 11.31
C ALA A 135 12.32 -0.15 11.29
N CYS A 136 13.13 -1.16 10.98
CA CYS A 136 14.51 -0.96 10.49
C CYS A 136 14.61 -1.10 8.97
N THR A 137 13.66 -1.83 8.39
CA THR A 137 13.49 -2.03 6.95
C THR A 137 12.01 -1.96 6.64
N LEU A 138 11.67 -1.54 5.42
CA LEU A 138 10.30 -1.56 4.92
C LEU A 138 10.23 -2.35 3.61
N GLN A 139 9.14 -3.05 3.45
CA GLN A 139 8.68 -3.66 2.22
C GLN A 139 7.26 -3.22 1.97
N VAL A 140 6.87 -3.20 0.70
CA VAL A 140 5.48 -3.00 0.31
C VAL A 140 5.11 -3.98 -0.78
N HIS A 141 3.93 -4.55 -0.63
CA HIS A 141 3.39 -5.52 -1.57
C HIS A 141 2.44 -4.86 -2.57
N PRO A 142 2.12 -5.52 -3.69
CA PRO A 142 1.25 -4.94 -4.69
C PRO A 142 -0.14 -4.64 -4.16
N VAL A 143 -0.82 -3.72 -4.85
CA VAL A 143 -2.24 -3.48 -4.66
C VAL A 143 -3.04 -4.74 -5.05
N THR A 144 -3.95 -5.14 -4.17
CA THR A 144 -4.90 -6.24 -4.37
C THR A 144 -6.31 -5.80 -4.00
N PRO A 145 -7.35 -6.53 -4.43
CA PRO A 145 -8.69 -6.37 -3.87
C PRO A 145 -8.69 -6.62 -2.35
N VAL A 146 -9.62 -5.99 -1.63
CA VAL A 146 -9.85 -6.21 -0.19
C VAL A 146 -10.36 -7.62 0.08
#